data_AF-A0A1V5IK87-F1
#
_entry.id   AF-A0A1V5IK87-F1
#
_cell.length_a   1.000
_cell.length_b   1.000
_cell.length_c   1.000
_cell.angle_alpha   90.00
_cell.angle_beta   90.00
_cell.angle_gamma   90.00
#
_symmetry.space_group_name_H-M   'P 1'
#
loop_
_entity.id
_entity.type
_entity.pdbx_description
1 polymer ?
#
loop_
_entity_poly.entity_id
_entity_poly.type
_entity_poly.pdbx_seq_one_letter_code
_entity_poly.pdbx_strand_id
1 'polypeptide(L)' 'MIQLSLTEEEKLVMKKILQEYLSDLRTKAASTDRQDLRDILKKDEETIKRTLKALG' A
#
# COMPACT_ATOMS: atom_id res chain seq x y z
N MET A 1 4.57 18.63 -5.57
CA MET A 1 4.28 17.81 -4.38
C MET A 1 2.88 18.18 -3.92
N ILE A 2 2.02 17.22 -3.62
CA ILE A 2 0.67 17.50 -3.10
C ILE A 2 0.72 17.25 -1.60
N GLN A 3 0.26 18.21 -0.80
CA GLN A 3 0.16 18.09 0.65
C GLN A 3 -1.29 17.77 1.01
N LEU A 4 -1.50 16.63 1.69
CA LEU A 4 -2.81 16.25 2.22
C LEU A 4 -2.79 16.46 3.73
N SER A 5 -3.68 17.30 4.23
CA SER A 5 -3.97 17.40 5.66
C SER A 5 -5.07 16.40 5.98
N LEU A 6 -4.76 15.41 6.81
CA LEU A 6 -5.71 14.41 7.29
C LEU A 6 -6.02 14.68 8.76
N THR A 7 -7.28 14.54 9.13
CA THR A 7 -7.69 14.37 10.53
C THR A 7 -7.18 13.02 11.07
N GLU A 8 -7.16 12.86 12.39
CA GLU A 8 -6.75 11.58 13.01
C GLU A 8 -7.67 10.42 12.61
N GLU A 9 -8.97 10.68 12.42
CA GLU A 9 -9.92 9.66 11.95
C GLU A 9 -9.62 9.24 10.51
N GLU A 10 -9.42 10.19 9.59
CA GLU A 10 -9.09 9.88 8.19
C GLU A 10 -7.75 9.17 8.07
N LYS A 11 -6.76 9.55 8.89
CA LYS A 11 -5.47 8.88 8.97
C LYS A 11 -5.62 7.42 9.41
N LEU A 12 -6.48 7.15 10.38
CA LEU A 12 -6.72 5.80 10.90
C LEU A 12 -7.46 4.93 9.87
N VAL A 13 -8.46 5.48 9.20
CA VAL A 13 -9.17 4.83 8.08
C VAL A 13 -8.21 4.54 6.92
N MET A 14 -7.39 5.53 6.53
CA MET A 14 -6.41 5.37 5.45
C MET A 14 -5.40 4.28 5.76
N LYS A 15 -4.88 4.23 7.00
CA LYS A 15 -3.99 3.14 7.43
C LYS A 15 -4.64 1.78 7.29
N LYS A 16 -5.89 1.63 7.71
CA LYS A 16 -6.63 0.36 7.62
C LYS A 16 -6.76 -0.10 6.16
N ILE A 17 -7.19 0.80 5.27
CA ILE A 17 -7.35 0.51 3.83
C ILE A 17 -6.01 0.11 3.21
N LEU A 18 -4.93 0.84 3.50
CA LEU A 18 -3.59 0.56 2.97
C LEU A 18 -3.02 -0.76 3.49
N GLN A 19 -3.29 -1.12 4.75
CA GLN A 19 -2.87 -2.39 5.33
C GLN A 19 -3.62 -3.58 4.71
N GLU A 20 -4.93 -3.44 4.50
CA GLU A 20 -5.76 -4.46 3.85
C GLU A 20 -5.30 -4.69 2.41
N TYR A 21 -5.12 -3.60 1.65
CA TYR A 21 -4.62 -3.69 0.28
C TYR A 21 -3.21 -4.30 0.20
N LEU A 22 -2.34 -4.01 1.17
CA LEU A 22 -1.01 -4.62 1.25
C LEU A 22 -1.08 -6.15 1.46
N SER A 23 -2.04 -6.62 2.25
CA SER A 23 -2.27 -8.06 2.45
C SER A 23 -2.70 -8.74 1.14
N ASP A 24 -3.61 -8.10 0.40
CA ASP A 24 -4.09 -8.60 -0.88
C ASP A 24 -2.98 -8.63 -1.94
N LEU A 25 -2.14 -7.59 -1.99
CA LEU A 25 -1.00 -7.52 -2.90
C LEU A 25 -0.04 -8.68 -2.69
N ARG A 26 0.26 -9.04 -1.43
CA ARG A 26 1.13 -10.18 -1.11
C ARG A 26 0.54 -11.49 -1.57
N THR A 27 -0.76 -11.68 -1.37
CA THR A 27 -1.49 -12.86 -1.83
C THR A 27 -1.47 -12.98 -3.36
N LYS A 28 -1.70 -11.86 -4.08
CA LYS A 28 -1.62 -11.81 -5.54
C LYS A 28 -0.19 -12.04 -6.06
N ALA A 29 0.82 -11.48 -5.41
CA ALA A 29 2.22 -11.63 -5.81
C ALA A 29 2.76 -13.05 -5.56
N ALA A 30 2.19 -13.76 -4.59
CA ALA A 30 2.51 -15.16 -4.31
C ALA A 30 1.82 -16.14 -5.26
N SER A 31 0.68 -15.75 -5.86
CA SER A 31 -0.13 -16.59 -6.74
C SER A 31 0.06 -16.33 -8.23
N THR A 32 0.87 -15.34 -8.61
CA THR A 32 1.13 -15.00 -10.02
C THR A 32 2.49 -15.47 -10.50
N ASP A 33 2.49 -16.17 -11.64
CA ASP A 33 3.71 -16.60 -12.34
C ASP A 33 4.20 -15.55 -13.36
N ARG A 34 3.44 -14.47 -13.56
CA ARG A 34 3.81 -13.39 -14.47
C ARG A 34 4.81 -12.44 -13.79
N GLN A 35 6.05 -12.47 -14.25
CA GLN A 35 7.13 -11.66 -13.68
C GLN A 35 6.85 -10.15 -13.76
N ASP A 36 6.32 -9.66 -14.88
CA ASP A 36 5.94 -8.26 -15.08
C ASP A 36 4.86 -7.82 -14.07
N LEU A 37 3.90 -8.69 -13.76
CA LEU A 37 2.88 -8.41 -12.75
C LEU A 37 3.52 -8.37 -11.35
N ARG A 38 4.45 -9.28 -11.06
CA ARG A 38 5.15 -9.34 -9.78
C ARG A 38 5.97 -8.07 -9.49
N ASP A 39 6.60 -7.50 -10.52
CA ASP A 39 7.39 -6.28 -10.38
C ASP A 39 6.50 -5.05 -10.12
N ILE A 40 5.33 -4.99 -10.77
CA ILE A 40 4.31 -3.96 -10.47
C ILE A 40 3.83 -4.09 -9.02
N LEU A 41 3.47 -5.30 -8.59
CA LEU A 41 2.96 -5.56 -7.23
C LEU A 41 4.00 -5.20 -6.15
N LYS A 42 5.29 -5.46 -6.39
CA LYS A 42 6.37 -5.04 -5.49
C LYS A 42 6.50 -3.53 -5.39
N LYS A 43 6.44 -2.82 -6.52
CA LYS A 43 6.52 -1.36 -6.56
C LYS A 43 5.36 -0.70 -5.81
N ASP A 44 4.16 -1.28 -5.95
CA ASP A 44 2.98 -0.85 -5.22
C ASP A 44 3.15 -1.11 -3.71
N GLU A 45 3.61 -2.30 -3.31
CA GLU A 45 3.92 -2.63 -1.91
C GLU A 45 4.92 -1.64 -1.28
N GLU A 46 6.01 -1.30 -1.98
CA GLU A 46 6.99 -0.32 -1.49
C GLU A 46 6.41 1.08 -1.34
N THR A 47 5.53 1.48 -2.26
CA THR A 47 4.86 2.78 -2.22
C THR A 47 3.89 2.87 -1.05
N ILE A 48 3.13 1.80 -0.79
CA ILE A 48 2.23 1.71 0.36
C ILE A 48 3.01 1.71 1.67
N LYS A 49 4.11 0.94 1.77
CA LYS A 49 4.97 0.94 2.96
C LYS A 49 5.52 2.33 3.28
N ARG A 50 5.97 3.08 2.27
CA ARG A 50 6.43 4.47 2.43
C ARG A 50 5.30 5.39 2.90
N THR A 51 4.11 5.23 2.34
CA THR A 51 2.92 6.01 2.71
C THR A 51 2.49 5.72 4.15
N LEU A 52 2.41 4.44 4.54
CA LEU A 52 2.11 4.03 5.91
C LEU A 52 3.12 4.60 6.92
N LYS A 53 4.42 4.59 6.57
CA LYS A 53 5.47 5.20 7.41
C LYS A 53 5.30 6.72 7.54
N ALA A 54 4.92 7.41 6.46
CA ALA A 54 4.64 8.84 6.49
C ALA A 54 3.37 9.19 7.29
N LEU A 55 2.39 8.27 7.28
CA LEU A 55 1.19 8.36 8.11
C LEU A 55 1.44 7.98 9.57
N GLY A 56 2.68 7.66 9.98
CA GLY A 56 3.12 7.48 11.39
C GLY A 56 2.28 6.52 12.19
#